data_AF-A0A0C1RDF7-F1
#
_entry.id   AF-A0A0C1RDF7-F1
#
_cell.length_a   1.000
_cell.length_b   1.000
_cell.length_c   1.000
_cell.angle_alpha   90.00
_cell.angle_beta   90.00
_cell.angle_gamma   90.00
#
_symmetry.space_group_name_H-M   'P 1'
#
loop_
_entity.id
_entity.type
_entity.pdbx_description
1 polymer ?
#
loop_
_entity_poly.entity_id
_entity_poly.type
_entity_poly.pdbx_seq_one_letter_code
_entity_poly.pdbx_strand_id
1 'polypeptide(L)'
;MQYFTSPAIFQNIDESFTQEAIDFMAKLLQQRNRALIPEQCQLLAEVCVHACNTLALVALRSPESHRQKLFEQIQVLLFAYLRPHIGDEIGNEVSPPQVMKVMKSIKCPHCDSSAVSKNGHRHGKQRYICKECGKQFPESYSR
;
A
#
# COMPACT_ATOMS: atom_id res chain seq x y z
N MET A 1 3.60 0.27 -1.20
CA MET A 1 3.95 1.68 -1.49
C MET A 1 5.46 1.91 -1.74
N GLN A 2 6.22 0.90 -2.20
CA GLN A 2 7.59 1.08 -2.72
C GLN A 2 7.64 1.24 -4.25
N TYR A 3 6.51 1.04 -4.94
CA TYR A 3 6.43 1.05 -6.40
C TYR A 3 6.59 2.43 -7.05
N PHE A 4 6.34 3.52 -6.30
CA PHE A 4 6.36 4.88 -6.82
C PHE A 4 7.65 5.67 -6.49
N THR A 5 8.64 5.04 -5.86
CA THR A 5 9.85 5.73 -5.35
C THR A 5 11.11 5.52 -6.19
N SER A 6 11.04 4.79 -7.31
CA SER A 6 12.19 4.61 -8.22
C SER A 6 11.89 5.20 -9.61
N PRO A 7 12.56 6.29 -10.01
CA PRO A 7 12.45 6.87 -11.35
C PRO A 7 12.79 5.88 -12.48
N ALA A 8 13.59 4.84 -12.18
CA ALA A 8 13.98 3.81 -13.14
C ALA A 8 12.82 2.86 -13.53
N ILE A 9 11.83 2.67 -12.65
CA ILE A 9 10.65 1.83 -12.95
C ILE A 9 9.74 2.54 -13.98
N PHE A 10 9.74 3.88 -13.99
CA PHE A 10 8.91 4.67 -14.91
C PHE A 10 9.41 4.67 -16.36
N GLN A 11 10.63 4.20 -16.63
CA GLN A 11 11.17 4.20 -18.00
C GLN A 11 10.53 3.13 -18.90
N ASN A 12 9.87 2.12 -18.32
CA ASN A 12 9.26 1.00 -19.05
C ASN A 12 7.77 0.80 -18.70
N ILE A 13 7.03 1.85 -18.31
CA ILE A 13 5.57 1.72 -18.11
C ILE A 13 4.91 1.72 -19.48
N ASP A 14 4.81 0.54 -20.08
CA ASP A 14 3.96 0.26 -21.23
C ASP A 14 2.65 -0.43 -20.78
N GLU A 15 1.78 -0.77 -21.74
CA GLU A 15 0.56 -1.54 -21.47
C GLU A 15 0.88 -2.90 -20.83
N SER A 16 2.05 -3.48 -21.09
CA SER A 16 2.48 -4.77 -20.51
C SER A 16 2.66 -4.69 -19.01
N PHE A 17 3.22 -3.58 -18.48
CA PHE A 17 3.35 -3.38 -17.04
C PHE A 17 1.99 -3.28 -16.34
N THR A 18 1.01 -2.64 -16.97
CA THR A 18 -0.34 -2.56 -16.42
C THR A 18 -0.99 -3.95 -16.42
N GLN A 19 -0.82 -4.71 -17.50
CA GLN A 19 -1.33 -6.08 -17.60
C GLN A 19 -0.69 -7.01 -16.54
N GLU A 20 0.61 -6.92 -16.32
CA GLU A 20 1.31 -7.69 -15.29
C GLU A 20 0.77 -7.41 -13.88
N ALA A 21 0.46 -6.14 -13.58
CA ALA A 21 -0.13 -5.75 -12.30
C ALA A 21 -1.56 -6.30 -12.14
N ILE A 22 -2.36 -6.31 -13.21
CA ILE A 22 -3.69 -6.91 -13.24
C ILE A 22 -3.59 -8.41 -12.97
N ASP A 23 -2.74 -9.12 -13.71
CA ASP A 23 -2.60 -10.57 -13.59
C ASP A 23 -2.08 -10.98 -12.20
N PHE A 24 -1.15 -10.19 -11.63
CA PHE A 24 -0.68 -10.39 -10.27
C PHE A 24 -1.81 -10.23 -9.25
N MET A 25 -2.60 -9.17 -9.36
CA MET A 25 -3.70 -8.91 -8.44
C MET A 25 -4.82 -9.95 -8.57
N ALA A 26 -5.14 -10.39 -9.79
CA ALA A 26 -6.13 -11.43 -10.04
C ALA A 26 -5.71 -12.76 -9.38
N LYS A 27 -4.44 -13.14 -9.50
CA LYS A 27 -3.88 -14.32 -8.81
C LYS A 27 -4.00 -14.22 -7.29
N LEU A 28 -3.73 -13.03 -6.71
CA LEU A 28 -3.89 -12.81 -5.28
C LEU A 28 -5.36 -12.95 -4.84
N LEU A 29 -6.30 -12.38 -5.61
CA LEU A 29 -7.73 -12.49 -5.31
C LEU A 29 -8.20 -13.95 -5.34
N GLN A 30 -7.78 -14.71 -6.35
CA GLN A 30 -8.11 -16.14 -6.47
C GLN A 30 -7.53 -16.98 -5.32
N GLN A 31 -6.29 -16.68 -4.90
CA GLN A 31 -5.68 -17.36 -3.75
C GLN A 31 -6.41 -17.08 -2.45
N ARG A 32 -6.91 -15.85 -2.29
CA ARG A 32 -7.53 -15.36 -1.07
C ARG A 32 -9.02 -15.70 -0.97
N ASN A 33 -9.70 -15.81 -2.10
CA ASN A 33 -11.06 -16.32 -2.17
C ASN A 33 -11.17 -17.38 -3.27
N ARG A 34 -11.05 -18.65 -2.87
CA ARG A 34 -11.19 -19.79 -3.80
C ARG A 34 -12.59 -19.94 -4.40
N ALA A 35 -13.60 -19.24 -3.86
CA ALA A 35 -14.95 -19.25 -4.41
C ALA A 35 -15.14 -18.24 -5.57
N LEU A 36 -14.21 -17.29 -5.77
CA LEU A 36 -14.26 -16.40 -6.93
C LEU A 36 -13.83 -17.16 -8.20
N ILE A 37 -14.63 -17.01 -9.25
CA ILE A 37 -14.28 -17.54 -10.57
C ILE A 37 -13.16 -16.70 -11.21
N PRO A 38 -12.31 -17.28 -12.07
CA PRO A 38 -11.15 -16.59 -12.64
C PRO A 38 -11.50 -15.29 -13.36
N GLU A 39 -12.58 -15.27 -14.13
CA GLU A 39 -13.03 -14.11 -14.90
C GLU A 39 -13.41 -12.94 -13.99
N GLN A 40 -14.01 -13.24 -12.84
CA GLN A 40 -14.36 -12.25 -11.83
C GLN A 40 -13.12 -11.70 -11.12
N CYS A 41 -12.13 -12.55 -10.82
CA CYS A 41 -10.84 -12.10 -10.28
C CYS A 41 -10.14 -11.13 -11.24
N GLN A 42 -10.16 -11.42 -12.54
CA GLN A 42 -9.55 -10.58 -13.57
C GLN A 42 -10.23 -9.21 -13.65
N LEU A 43 -11.57 -9.19 -13.70
CA LEU A 43 -12.33 -7.94 -13.76
C LEU A 43 -12.12 -7.07 -12.53
N LEU A 44 -12.11 -7.67 -11.32
CA LEU A 44 -11.85 -6.95 -10.07
C LEU A 44 -10.44 -6.35 -10.06
N ALA A 45 -9.45 -7.11 -10.49
CA ALA A 45 -8.07 -6.64 -10.59
C ALA A 45 -7.92 -5.49 -11.60
N GLU A 46 -8.53 -5.61 -12.78
CA GLU A 46 -8.53 -4.58 -13.82
C GLU A 46 -9.08 -3.24 -13.31
N VAL A 47 -10.27 -3.27 -12.71
CA VAL A 47 -10.90 -2.08 -12.12
C VAL A 47 -10.01 -1.45 -11.05
N CYS A 48 -9.46 -2.26 -10.15
CA CYS A 48 -8.60 -1.77 -9.07
C CYS A 48 -7.29 -1.15 -9.57
N VAL A 49 -6.61 -1.79 -10.52
CA VAL A 49 -5.35 -1.32 -11.07
C VAL A 49 -5.55 -0.01 -11.85
N HIS A 50 -6.57 0.07 -12.72
CA HIS A 50 -6.83 1.30 -13.47
C HIS A 50 -7.26 2.47 -12.57
N ALA A 51 -8.11 2.22 -11.57
CA ALA A 51 -8.50 3.24 -10.60
C ALA A 51 -7.27 3.75 -9.83
N CYS A 52 -6.40 2.84 -9.37
CA CYS A 52 -5.19 3.22 -8.66
C CYS A 52 -4.19 3.97 -9.53
N ASN A 53 -3.94 3.52 -10.75
CA ASN A 53 -3.02 4.17 -11.67
C ASN A 53 -3.48 5.60 -11.94
N THR A 54 -4.77 5.79 -12.23
CA THR A 54 -5.36 7.11 -12.48
C THR A 54 -5.22 8.02 -11.26
N LEU A 55 -5.62 7.55 -10.08
CA LEU A 55 -5.58 8.36 -8.86
C LEU A 55 -4.15 8.62 -8.35
N ALA A 56 -3.22 7.66 -8.53
CA ALA A 56 -1.82 7.83 -8.20
C ALA A 56 -1.15 8.87 -9.10
N LEU A 57 -1.46 8.89 -10.40
CA LEU A 57 -0.99 9.93 -11.31
C LEU A 57 -1.46 11.32 -10.89
N VAL A 58 -2.73 11.46 -10.48
CA VAL A 58 -3.27 12.71 -9.92
C VAL A 58 -2.53 13.08 -8.62
N ALA A 59 -2.30 12.11 -7.73
CA ALA A 59 -1.60 12.33 -6.47
C ALA A 59 -0.16 12.81 -6.68
N LEU A 60 0.58 12.22 -7.61
CA LEU A 60 1.97 12.59 -7.93
C LEU A 60 2.07 14.02 -8.46
N ARG A 61 1.05 14.50 -9.18
CA ARG A 61 0.97 15.89 -9.69
C ARG A 61 0.49 16.90 -8.65
N SER A 62 0.06 16.45 -7.48
CA SER A 62 -0.52 17.28 -6.43
C SER A 62 0.49 17.75 -5.38
N PRO A 63 0.23 18.87 -4.66
CA PRO A 63 1.01 19.29 -3.50
C PRO A 63 1.13 18.19 -2.45
N GLU A 64 2.22 18.17 -1.68
CA GLU A 64 2.52 17.05 -0.76
C GLU A 64 1.38 16.71 0.20
N SER A 65 0.77 17.72 0.83
CA SER A 65 -0.34 17.52 1.77
C SER A 65 -1.58 16.91 1.10
N HIS A 66 -1.85 17.23 -0.17
CA HIS A 66 -2.97 16.67 -0.92
C HIS A 66 -2.62 15.29 -1.49
N ARG A 67 -1.38 15.09 -1.94
CA ARG A 67 -0.84 13.80 -2.39
C ARG A 67 -0.96 12.72 -1.32
N GLN A 68 -0.61 13.06 -0.07
CA GLN A 68 -0.77 12.15 1.07
C GLN A 68 -2.23 11.74 1.28
N LYS A 69 -3.16 12.71 1.28
CA LYS A 69 -4.60 12.44 1.40
C LYS A 69 -5.13 11.58 0.26
N LEU A 70 -4.70 11.82 -0.98
CA LEU A 70 -5.09 11.01 -2.13
C LEU A 70 -4.64 9.57 -1.99
N PHE A 71 -3.39 9.33 -1.57
CA PHE A 71 -2.91 7.96 -1.33
C PHE A 71 -3.66 7.24 -0.20
N GLU A 72 -4.03 7.95 0.87
CA GLU A 72 -4.90 7.39 1.92
C GLU A 72 -6.28 7.01 1.35
N GLN A 73 -6.91 7.89 0.57
CA GLN A 73 -8.22 7.62 -0.02
C GLN A 73 -8.19 6.50 -1.07
N ILE A 74 -7.10 6.34 -1.83
CA ILE A 74 -6.91 5.20 -2.75
C ILE A 74 -6.99 3.87 -1.98
N GLN A 75 -6.34 3.78 -0.83
CA GLN A 75 -6.38 2.57 0.00
C GLN A 75 -7.78 2.28 0.54
N VAL A 76 -8.47 3.32 1.03
CA VAL A 76 -9.85 3.20 1.53
C VAL A 76 -10.79 2.73 0.42
N LEU A 77 -10.69 3.32 -0.76
CA LEU A 77 -11.49 2.95 -1.93
C LEU A 77 -11.29 1.47 -2.30
N LEU A 78 -10.03 1.04 -2.45
CA LEU A 78 -9.70 -0.35 -2.76
C LEU A 78 -10.26 -1.32 -1.71
N PHE A 79 -10.05 -1.01 -0.44
CA PHE A 79 -10.54 -1.86 0.65
C PHE A 79 -12.06 -1.97 0.63
N ALA A 80 -12.76 -0.84 0.55
CA ALA A 80 -14.23 -0.82 0.52
C ALA A 80 -14.80 -1.58 -0.68
N TYR A 81 -14.18 -1.41 -1.86
CA TYR A 81 -14.61 -2.08 -3.09
C TYR A 81 -14.37 -3.59 -3.07
N LEU A 82 -13.21 -4.04 -2.58
CA LEU A 82 -12.85 -5.46 -2.59
C LEU A 82 -13.41 -6.24 -1.39
N ARG A 83 -13.82 -5.56 -0.32
CA ARG A 83 -14.35 -6.19 0.90
C ARG A 83 -15.37 -7.31 0.66
N PRO A 84 -16.43 -7.15 -0.16
CA PRO A 84 -17.40 -8.23 -0.38
C PRO A 84 -16.84 -9.41 -1.19
N HIS A 85 -15.66 -9.26 -1.79
CA HIS A 85 -15.05 -10.27 -2.66
C HIS A 85 -13.88 -11.00 -1.98
N ILE A 86 -13.29 -10.44 -0.92
CA ILE A 86 -12.18 -11.07 -0.20
C ILE A 86 -12.76 -12.04 0.83
N GLY A 87 -12.56 -13.34 0.62
CA GLY A 87 -13.12 -14.45 1.40
C GLY A 87 -12.53 -14.65 2.79
N ASP A 88 -11.81 -13.66 3.32
CA ASP A 88 -11.23 -13.73 4.65
C ASP A 88 -12.21 -13.12 5.67
N GLU A 89 -12.44 -13.81 6.78
CA GLU A 89 -13.22 -13.30 7.92
C GLU A 89 -12.66 -11.98 8.49
N ILE A 90 -11.38 -11.67 8.21
CA ILE A 90 -10.73 -10.38 8.51
C ILE A 90 -11.48 -9.20 7.87
N GLY A 91 -12.09 -9.39 6.70
CA GLY A 91 -12.90 -8.36 6.04
C GLY A 91 -14.21 -8.07 6.76
N ASN A 92 -14.75 -9.01 7.55
CA ASN A 92 -16.05 -8.85 8.19
C ASN A 92 -15.95 -8.14 9.55
N GLU A 93 -14.86 -8.31 10.29
CA GLU A 93 -14.70 -7.72 11.63
C GLU A 93 -13.81 -6.46 11.67
N VAL A 94 -12.92 -6.27 10.70
CA VAL A 94 -11.97 -5.15 10.72
C VAL A 94 -12.56 -3.94 10.01
N SER A 95 -12.85 -2.90 10.80
CA SER A 95 -13.32 -1.62 10.25
C SER A 95 -12.21 -0.95 9.41
N PRO A 96 -12.56 -0.24 8.31
CA PRO A 96 -11.59 0.40 7.40
C PRO A 96 -10.41 1.15 8.05
N PRO A 97 -10.56 1.84 9.21
CA PRO A 97 -9.46 2.52 9.89
C PRO A 97 -8.35 1.58 10.39
N GLN A 98 -8.67 0.33 10.74
CA GLN A 98 -7.71 -0.59 11.34
C GLN A 98 -6.77 -1.22 10.31
N VAL A 99 -7.23 -1.39 9.06
CA VAL A 99 -6.38 -1.85 7.94
C VAL A 99 -5.33 -0.81 7.57
N MET A 100 -5.67 0.49 7.64
CA MET A 100 -4.69 1.57 7.40
C MET A 100 -3.55 1.61 8.41
N LYS A 101 -3.74 1.05 9.62
CA LYS A 101 -2.69 0.97 10.65
C LYS A 101 -1.57 -0.01 10.27
N VAL A 102 -1.86 -1.02 9.44
CA VAL A 102 -0.87 -2.01 8.96
C VAL A 102 0.00 -1.46 7.83
N MET A 103 -0.47 -0.43 7.11
CA MET A 103 0.26 0.23 6.03
C MET A 103 0.97 1.54 6.45
N LYS A 104 1.09 1.85 7.74
CA LYS A 104 1.82 3.04 8.20
C LYS A 104 3.30 2.90 7.83
N SER A 105 3.71 3.59 6.76
CA SER A 105 5.12 3.82 6.41
C SER A 105 5.76 4.59 7.57
N ILE A 106 6.58 3.91 8.36
CA ILE A 106 7.32 4.55 9.44
C ILE A 106 8.42 5.41 8.81
N LYS A 107 8.27 6.74 8.94
CA LYS A 107 9.30 7.71 8.56
C LYS A 107 10.22 7.99 9.73
N CYS A 108 11.47 8.29 9.43
CA CYS A 108 12.43 8.71 10.44
C CYS A 108 12.06 10.11 10.98
N PRO A 109 11.85 10.30 12.29
CA PRO A 109 11.50 11.61 12.87
C PRO A 109 12.67 12.62 12.86
N HIS A 110 13.85 12.22 12.36
CA HIS A 110 15.04 13.06 12.33
C HIS A 110 15.42 13.54 10.92
N CYS A 111 14.95 12.86 9.87
CA CYS A 111 15.31 13.18 8.49
C CYS A 111 14.20 12.87 7.47
N ASP A 112 13.00 12.48 7.93
CA ASP A 112 11.82 12.12 7.14
C ASP A 112 11.99 10.98 6.11
N SER A 113 13.16 10.34 6.06
CA SER A 113 13.42 9.19 5.22
C SER A 113 12.50 8.02 5.58
N SER A 114 11.97 7.35 4.55
CA SER A 114 11.23 6.10 4.65
C SER A 114 12.14 4.85 4.72
N ALA A 115 13.46 5.02 4.62
CA ALA A 115 14.43 3.92 4.72
C ALA A 115 14.65 3.52 6.19
N VAL A 116 13.61 2.97 6.80
CA VAL A 116 13.58 2.59 8.22
C VAL A 116 13.50 1.07 8.36
N SER A 117 14.24 0.51 9.31
CA SER A 117 14.23 -0.92 9.62
C SER A 117 14.04 -1.18 11.11
N LYS A 118 13.47 -2.33 11.47
CA LYS A 118 13.31 -2.74 12.87
C LYS A 118 14.69 -3.02 13.50
N ASN A 119 14.93 -2.50 14.70
CA ASN A 119 16.18 -2.63 15.45
C ASN A 119 15.93 -3.15 16.87
N GLY A 120 15.32 -4.33 16.98
CA GLY A 120 15.03 -4.97 18.26
C GLY A 120 14.00 -4.23 19.13
N HIS A 121 13.89 -4.66 20.38
CA HIS A 121 12.93 -4.13 21.35
C HIS A 121 13.65 -3.62 22.60
N ARG A 122 13.14 -2.54 23.22
CA ARG A 122 13.63 -2.05 24.51
C ARG A 122 12.45 -1.61 25.38
N HIS A 123 12.38 -2.11 26.62
CA HIS A 123 11.24 -1.92 27.53
C HIS A 123 9.89 -2.29 26.88
N GLY A 124 9.85 -3.40 26.15
CA GLY A 124 8.64 -3.90 25.48
C GLY A 124 8.19 -3.11 24.24
N LYS A 125 8.91 -2.05 23.86
CA LYS A 125 8.57 -1.22 22.67
C LYS A 125 9.53 -1.51 21.52
N GLN A 126 9.00 -1.58 20.29
CA GLN A 126 9.80 -1.74 19.08
C GLN A 126 10.69 -0.51 18.86
N ARG A 127 11.96 -0.76 18.54
CA ARG A 127 12.92 0.27 18.08
C ARG A 127 13.09 0.18 16.58
N TYR A 128 13.34 1.31 15.97
CA TYR A 128 13.62 1.45 14.55
C TYR A 128 14.96 2.15 14.35
N ILE A 129 15.65 1.82 13.26
CA ILE A 129 16.86 2.48 12.80
C ILE A 129 16.63 3.05 11.40
N CYS A 130 17.03 4.29 11.17
CA CYS A 130 17.05 4.89 9.84
C CYS A 130 18.36 4.53 9.13
N LYS A 131 18.26 4.00 7.91
CA LYS A 131 19.41 3.67 7.06
C LYS A 131 20.09 4.90 6.45
N GLU A 132 19.39 6.03 6.35
CA GLU A 132 19.95 7.29 5.83
C GLU A 132 20.72 8.06 6.91
N CYS A 133 20.10 8.35 8.06
CA CYS A 133 20.75 9.16 9.09
C CYS A 133 21.38 8.36 10.23
N GLY A 134 21.26 7.03 10.22
CA GLY A 134 21.80 6.13 11.26
C GLY A 134 21.11 6.22 12.63
N LYS A 135 20.18 7.17 12.82
CA LYS A 135 19.53 7.40 14.12
C LYS A 135 18.49 6.33 14.44
N GLN A 136 18.37 6.03 15.72
CA GLN A 136 17.40 5.08 16.25
C GLN A 136 16.28 5.78 17.00
N PHE A 137 15.06 5.30 16.86
CA PHE A 137 13.88 5.88 17.51
C PHE A 137 12.86 4.80 17.88
N PRO A 138 12.08 4.99 18.96
CA PRO A 138 11.02 4.06 19.35
C PRO A 138 9.75 4.23 18.50
N GLU A 139 8.91 3.20 18.48
CA GLU A 139 7.60 3.16 17.79
C GLU A 139 6.66 4.34 18.10
N SER A 140 6.80 4.95 19.27
CA SER A 140 5.99 6.07 19.73
C SER A 140 6.17 7.38 18.95
N TYR A 141 7.12 7.47 18.01
CA TYR A 141 7.30 8.65 17.15
C TYR A 141 6.51 8.61 15.84
N SER A 142 5.72 7.56 15.60
CA SER A 142 4.85 7.46 14.43
C SER A 142 3.60 8.35 14.59
N ARG A 143 3.78 9.68 14.49
CA ARG A 143 2.64 10.61 14.30
C ARG A 143 1.82 10.16 13.09
#